data_AF-A0A527GFP0-F1
#
_entry.id   AF-A0A527GFP0-F1
#
_cell.length_a   1.000
_cell.length_b   1.000
_cell.length_c   1.000
_cell.angle_alpha   90.00
_cell.angle_beta   90.00
_cell.angle_gamma   90.00
#
_symmetry.space_group_name_H-M   'P 1'
#
loop_
_entity.id
_entity.type
_entity.pdbx_description
1 polymer ?
#
loop_
_entity_poly.entity_id
_entity_poly.type
_entity_poly.pdbx_seq_one_letter_code
_entity_poly.pdbx_strand_id
1 'polypeptide(L)'
;IAMLLLVAAYVFGSWLHLRPLKIASFQLHYPALPIVARQLLIGPIELLAAAAIIFFALPAAHNPGYFVILGVFLVSFSIAQISHAPGGLGVFEVVFLAGLSDMDPVGVLAALLVFRLFYLIIPLILGLGVVLFFERSQFSRTEP
;
A
#
# COMPACT_ATOMS: atom_id res chain seq x y z
N ILE A 1 10.48 -16.31 -1.09
CA ILE A 1 11.84 -16.58 -0.55
C ILE A 1 12.82 -15.47 -0.92
N ALA A 2 13.06 -15.19 -2.21
CA ALA A 2 13.98 -14.11 -2.63
C ALA A 2 13.69 -12.75 -1.98
N MET A 3 12.41 -12.35 -1.91
CA MET A 3 12.01 -11.09 -1.28
C MET A 3 12.32 -11.04 0.23
N LEU A 4 12.16 -12.17 0.94
CA LEU A 4 12.50 -12.26 2.36
C LEU A 4 14.02 -12.21 2.59
N LEU A 5 14.82 -12.75 1.67
CA LEU A 5 16.28 -12.65 1.73
C LEU A 5 16.75 -11.20 1.57
N LEU A 6 16.11 -10.43 0.68
CA LEU A 6 16.41 -9.00 0.53
C LEU A 6 16.08 -8.21 1.79
N VAL A 7 14.92 -8.48 2.41
CA VAL A 7 14.55 -7.87 3.69
C VAL A 7 15.54 -8.27 4.79
N ALA A 8 15.90 -9.54 4.88
CA ALA A 8 16.90 -10.02 5.86
C ALA A 8 18.27 -9.36 5.64
N ALA A 9 18.72 -9.23 4.39
CA ALA A 9 19.97 -8.56 4.06
C ALA A 9 19.93 -7.06 4.42
N TYR A 10 18.80 -6.39 4.22
CA TYR A 10 18.59 -5.01 4.64
C TYR A 10 18.67 -4.84 6.16
N VAL A 11 17.99 -5.71 6.91
CA VAL A 11 18.03 -5.73 8.39
C VAL A 11 19.44 -6.02 8.89
N PHE A 12 20.10 -7.02 8.30
CA PHE A 12 21.45 -7.41 8.69
C PHE A 12 22.48 -6.32 8.39
N GLY A 13 22.37 -5.66 7.22
CA GLY A 13 23.22 -4.52 6.87
C GLY A 13 23.00 -3.30 7.78
N SER A 14 21.76 -3.07 8.22
CA SER A 14 21.44 -2.06 9.24
C SER A 14 22.00 -2.44 10.62
N TRP A 15 21.90 -3.71 11.02
CA TRP A 15 22.42 -4.18 12.30
C TRP A 15 23.94 -4.05 12.39
N LEU A 16 24.65 -4.38 11.31
CA LEU A 16 26.10 -4.25 11.21
C LEU A 16 26.61 -2.82 10.96
N HIS A 17 25.71 -1.82 10.86
CA HIS A 17 26.06 -0.43 10.55
C HIS A 17 27.02 -0.32 9.35
N LEU A 18 26.73 -1.08 8.29
CA LEU A 18 27.59 -1.11 7.11
C LEU A 18 27.73 0.28 6.50
N ARG A 19 28.88 0.53 5.89
CA ARG A 19 29.09 1.78 5.13
C ARG A 19 28.04 1.88 4.02
N PRO A 20 27.54 3.08 3.68
CA PRO A 20 26.52 3.25 2.66
C PRO A 20 26.93 2.56 1.35
N LEU A 21 26.06 1.67 0.87
CA LEU A 21 26.32 0.92 -0.35
C LEU A 21 26.02 1.83 -1.55
N LYS A 22 27.06 2.20 -2.30
CA LYS A 22 26.94 2.93 -3.57
C LYS A 22 26.78 1.94 -4.72
N ILE A 23 25.59 1.88 -5.31
CA ILE A 23 25.34 1.18 -6.59
C ILE A 23 25.07 2.25 -7.64
N ALA A 24 26.10 2.59 -8.43
CA ALA A 24 26.05 3.67 -9.43
C ALA A 24 25.55 5.02 -8.83
N SER A 25 24.38 5.51 -9.24
CA SER A 25 23.75 6.73 -8.70
C SER A 25 22.94 6.47 -7.42
N PHE A 26 22.66 5.22 -7.08
CA PHE A 26 21.87 4.84 -5.91
C PHE A 26 22.75 4.69 -4.67
N GLN A 27 22.39 5.37 -3.58
CA GLN A 27 23.09 5.28 -2.29
C GLN A 27 22.15 4.68 -1.24
N LEU A 28 22.38 3.43 -0.89
CA LEU A 28 21.64 2.78 0.18
C LEU A 28 22.25 3.20 1.53
N HIS A 29 21.53 4.05 2.25
CA HIS A 29 21.85 4.41 3.62
C HIS A 29 21.16 3.43 4.56
N TYR A 30 21.94 2.79 5.42
CA TYR A 30 21.41 1.86 6.42
C TYR A 30 20.88 2.66 7.62
N PRO A 31 19.56 2.68 7.88
CA PRO A 31 19.01 3.45 8.99
C PRO A 31 19.26 2.74 10.31
N ALA A 32 19.07 3.46 11.43
CA ALA A 32 19.17 2.87 12.75
C ALA A 32 18.12 1.77 12.97
N LEU A 33 18.47 0.73 13.73
CA LEU A 33 17.59 -0.43 13.98
C LEU A 33 16.19 -0.10 14.48
N PRO A 34 15.97 0.92 15.35
CA PRO A 34 14.62 1.29 15.76
C PRO A 34 13.74 1.74 14.58
N ILE A 35 14.33 2.35 13.55
CA ILE A 35 13.62 2.76 12.33
C ILE A 35 13.27 1.52 11.50
N VAL A 36 14.21 0.59 11.33
CA VAL A 36 13.97 -0.68 10.62
C VAL A 36 12.85 -1.47 11.28
N ALA A 37 12.86 -1.59 12.61
CA ALA A 37 11.81 -2.28 13.35
C ALA A 37 10.43 -1.63 13.12
N ARG A 38 10.36 -0.30 13.16
CA ARG A 38 9.12 0.44 12.85
C ARG A 38 8.66 0.20 11.40
N GLN A 39 9.56 0.20 10.43
CA GLN A 39 9.23 -0.10 9.03
C GLN A 39 8.68 -1.52 8.84
N LEU A 40 9.33 -2.51 9.48
CA LEU A 40 8.91 -3.91 9.44
C LEU A 40 7.57 -4.17 10.12
N LEU A 41 7.13 -3.29 11.02
CA LEU A 41 5.82 -3.38 11.67
C LEU A 41 4.76 -2.59 10.90
N ILE A 42 5.03 -1.32 10.60
CA ILE A 42 4.06 -0.41 9.97
C ILE A 42 3.67 -0.89 8.57
N GLY A 43 4.64 -1.37 7.78
CA GLY A 43 4.36 -1.84 6.41
C GLY A 43 3.34 -2.99 6.38
N PRO A 44 3.57 -4.11 7.08
CA PRO A 44 2.59 -5.19 7.14
C PRO A 44 1.26 -4.77 7.75
N ILE A 45 1.25 -3.95 8.81
CA ILE A 45 0.01 -3.45 9.41
C ILE A 45 -0.82 -2.66 8.41
N GLU A 46 -0.17 -1.83 7.60
CA GLU A 46 -0.82 -1.07 6.53
C GLU A 46 -1.46 -2.01 5.50
N LEU A 47 -0.72 -3.02 5.01
CA LEU A 47 -1.26 -3.98 4.03
C LEU A 47 -2.43 -4.80 4.60
N LEU A 48 -2.34 -5.19 5.88
CA LEU A 48 -3.42 -5.87 6.59
C LEU A 48 -4.68 -4.99 6.68
N ALA A 49 -4.51 -3.72 7.04
CA ALA A 49 -5.61 -2.77 7.10
C ALA A 49 -6.22 -2.48 5.72
N ALA A 50 -5.39 -2.35 4.68
CA ALA A 50 -5.82 -2.13 3.31
C ALA A 50 -6.69 -3.29 2.79
N ALA A 51 -6.24 -4.54 3.00
CA ALA A 51 -7.02 -5.74 2.66
C ALA A 51 -8.33 -5.84 3.45
N ALA A 52 -8.35 -5.36 4.70
CA ALA A 52 -9.55 -5.38 5.54
C ALA A 52 -10.69 -4.53 4.96
N ILE A 53 -10.38 -3.41 4.29
CA ILE A 53 -11.39 -2.59 3.61
C ILE A 53 -12.16 -3.44 2.59
N ILE A 54 -11.45 -4.22 1.77
CA ILE A 54 -12.06 -5.08 0.76
C ILE A 54 -12.84 -6.22 1.42
N PHE A 55 -12.28 -6.84 2.47
CA PHE A 55 -12.96 -7.91 3.19
C PHE A 55 -14.32 -7.47 3.76
N PHE A 56 -14.40 -6.27 4.35
CA PHE A 56 -15.65 -5.73 4.87
C PHE A 56 -16.57 -5.19 3.79
N ALA A 57 -16.05 -4.79 2.63
CA ALA A 57 -16.85 -4.32 1.50
C ALA A 57 -17.46 -5.46 0.67
N LEU A 58 -16.85 -6.65 0.69
CA LEU A 58 -17.38 -7.83 0.01
C LEU A 58 -18.69 -8.31 0.66
N PRO A 59 -19.64 -8.84 -0.14
CA PRO A 59 -20.87 -9.42 0.38
C PRO A 59 -20.59 -10.51 1.43
N ALA A 60 -21.38 -10.56 2.50
CA ALA A 60 -21.23 -11.57 3.55
C ALA A 60 -21.53 -12.98 3.02
N ALA A 61 -22.43 -13.10 2.04
CA ALA A 61 -22.73 -14.37 1.37
C ALA A 61 -21.54 -14.79 0.50
N HIS A 62 -21.05 -16.02 0.68
CA HIS A 62 -19.91 -16.59 -0.04
C HIS A 62 -18.58 -15.84 0.14
N ASN A 63 -18.40 -15.12 1.26
CA ASN A 63 -17.11 -14.48 1.56
C ASN A 63 -16.04 -15.56 1.83
N PRO A 64 -14.92 -15.59 1.09
CA PRO A 64 -13.89 -16.62 1.21
C PRO A 64 -13.03 -16.50 2.49
N GLY A 65 -13.26 -15.44 3.28
CA GLY A 65 -12.54 -15.18 4.52
C GLY A 65 -11.33 -14.26 4.32
N TYR A 66 -10.94 -13.61 5.41
CA TYR A 66 -9.95 -12.53 5.40
C TYR A 66 -8.59 -12.95 4.83
N PHE A 67 -8.07 -14.12 5.20
CA PHE A 67 -6.75 -14.56 4.74
C PHE A 67 -6.69 -14.87 3.24
N VAL A 68 -7.80 -15.35 2.65
CA VAL A 68 -7.88 -15.55 1.19
C VAL A 68 -7.84 -14.19 0.49
N ILE A 69 -8.65 -13.24 0.96
CA ILE A 69 -8.70 -11.88 0.40
C ILE A 69 -7.36 -11.17 0.58
N LEU A 70 -6.69 -11.33 1.72
CA LEU A 70 -5.35 -10.81 1.95
C LEU A 70 -4.35 -11.41 0.95
N GLY A 71 -4.39 -12.72 0.72
CA GLY A 71 -3.52 -13.37 -0.26
C GLY A 71 -3.73 -12.83 -1.67
N VAL A 72 -5.00 -12.74 -2.11
CA VAL A 72 -5.36 -12.17 -3.42
C VAL A 72 -4.95 -10.70 -3.51
N PHE A 73 -5.16 -9.92 -2.45
CA PHE A 73 -4.75 -8.52 -2.38
C PHE A 73 -3.25 -8.36 -2.53
N LEU A 74 -2.43 -9.14 -1.81
CA LEU A 74 -0.97 -9.06 -1.91
C LEU A 74 -0.48 -9.39 -3.32
N VAL A 75 -1.06 -10.41 -3.97
CA VAL A 75 -0.70 -10.77 -5.35
C VAL A 75 -1.13 -9.67 -6.33
N SER A 76 -2.38 -9.23 -6.26
CA SER A 76 -2.94 -8.20 -7.13
C SER A 76 -2.20 -6.87 -6.99
N PHE A 77 -1.98 -6.42 -5.75
CA PHE A 77 -1.23 -5.20 -5.46
C PHE A 77 0.21 -5.27 -6.00
N SER A 78 0.90 -6.40 -5.80
CA SER A 78 2.26 -6.58 -6.33
C SER A 78 2.31 -6.52 -7.85
N ILE A 79 1.39 -7.20 -8.54
CA ILE A 79 1.33 -7.19 -10.01
C ILE A 79 0.98 -5.79 -10.52
N ALA A 80 0.06 -5.09 -9.85
CA ALA A 80 -0.30 -3.72 -10.18
C ALA A 80 0.87 -2.74 -10.01
N GLN A 81 1.75 -2.95 -9.03
CA GLN A 81 2.97 -2.13 -8.89
C GLN A 81 4.00 -2.43 -9.97
N ILE A 82 4.25 -3.71 -10.28
CA ILE A 82 5.21 -4.12 -11.31
C ILE A 82 4.79 -3.65 -12.70
N SER A 83 3.49 -3.56 -12.97
CA SER A 83 2.98 -3.11 -14.27
C SER A 83 3.20 -1.61 -14.53
N HIS A 84 3.58 -0.82 -13.52
CA HIS A 84 3.66 0.64 -13.59
C HIS A 84 2.36 1.31 -14.07
N ALA A 85 1.22 0.62 -14.00
CA ALA A 85 -0.06 1.21 -14.33
C ALA A 85 -0.38 2.35 -13.35
N PRO A 86 -0.82 3.52 -13.84
CA PRO A 86 -1.16 4.66 -12.98
C PRO A 86 -2.26 4.25 -11.99
N GLY A 87 -1.95 4.28 -10.69
CA GLY A 87 -2.86 3.87 -9.63
C GLY A 87 -3.29 2.39 -9.69
N GLY A 88 -2.54 1.55 -10.39
CA GLY A 88 -2.84 0.12 -10.58
C GLY A 88 -4.14 -0.17 -11.35
N LEU A 89 -4.70 0.84 -12.03
CA LEU A 89 -6.01 0.75 -12.69
C LEU A 89 -6.05 -0.36 -13.75
N GLY A 90 -7.10 -1.16 -13.71
CA GLY A 90 -7.33 -2.29 -14.62
C GLY A 90 -6.58 -3.54 -14.18
N VAL A 91 -5.27 -3.46 -13.97
CA VAL A 91 -4.44 -4.62 -13.58
C VAL A 91 -4.87 -5.14 -12.20
N PHE A 92 -5.09 -4.24 -11.24
CA PHE A 92 -5.52 -4.61 -9.90
C PHE A 92 -6.86 -5.34 -9.91
N GLU A 93 -7.84 -4.81 -10.64
CA GLU A 93 -9.19 -5.39 -10.75
C GLU A 93 -9.18 -6.75 -11.43
N VAL A 94 -8.47 -6.88 -12.56
CA VAL A 94 -8.42 -8.13 -13.34
C VAL A 94 -7.80 -9.25 -12.51
N VAL A 95 -6.70 -8.98 -11.81
CA VAL A 95 -6.08 -10.00 -10.95
C VAL A 95 -6.98 -10.36 -9.77
N PHE A 96 -7.71 -9.39 -9.21
CA PHE A 96 -8.65 -9.67 -8.12
C PHE A 96 -9.84 -10.53 -8.57
N LEU A 97 -10.41 -10.23 -9.73
CA LEU A 97 -11.47 -11.02 -10.34
C LEU A 97 -11.00 -12.45 -10.69
N ALA A 98 -9.76 -12.58 -11.14
CA ALA A 98 -9.15 -13.90 -11.36
C ALA A 98 -8.92 -14.65 -10.05
N GLY A 99 -8.51 -13.96 -8.99
CA GLY A 99 -8.26 -14.55 -7.67
C GLY A 99 -9.54 -14.91 -6.89
N LEU A 100 -10.65 -14.24 -7.18
CA LEU A 100 -11.98 -14.50 -6.60
C LEU A 100 -12.97 -14.97 -7.68
N SER A 101 -12.54 -15.89 -8.55
CA SER A 101 -13.34 -16.37 -9.69
C SER A 101 -14.68 -16.99 -9.31
N ASP A 102 -14.81 -17.49 -8.08
CA ASP A 102 -16.03 -18.12 -7.57
C ASP A 102 -17.07 -17.11 -7.04
N MET A 103 -16.69 -15.83 -6.93
CA MET A 103 -17.59 -14.77 -6.49
C MET A 103 -18.24 -14.05 -7.68
N ASP A 104 -19.41 -13.44 -7.44
CA ASP A 104 -20.04 -12.57 -8.42
C ASP A 104 -19.11 -11.39 -8.79
N PRO A 105 -18.73 -11.25 -10.07
CA PRO A 105 -17.81 -10.19 -10.52
C PRO A 105 -18.30 -8.78 -10.19
N VAL A 106 -19.62 -8.56 -10.20
CA VAL A 106 -20.21 -7.24 -9.89
C VAL A 106 -20.00 -6.90 -8.42
N GLY A 107 -20.24 -7.84 -7.51
CA GLY A 107 -19.96 -7.70 -6.09
C GLY A 107 -18.47 -7.43 -5.80
N VAL A 108 -17.56 -8.13 -6.48
CA VAL A 108 -16.11 -7.88 -6.35
C VAL A 108 -15.74 -6.48 -6.83
N LEU A 109 -16.18 -6.07 -8.02
CA LEU A 109 -15.91 -4.74 -8.56
C LEU A 109 -16.47 -3.62 -7.66
N ALA A 110 -17.66 -3.81 -7.08
CA ALA A 110 -18.23 -2.88 -6.12
C ALA A 110 -17.34 -2.75 -4.86
N ALA A 111 -16.85 -3.88 -4.32
CA ALA A 111 -15.94 -3.86 -3.18
C ALA A 111 -14.60 -3.15 -3.50
N LEU A 112 -14.06 -3.35 -4.71
CA LEU A 112 -12.85 -2.66 -5.15
C LEU A 112 -13.07 -1.16 -5.35
N LEU A 113 -14.25 -0.74 -5.78
CA LEU A 113 -14.62 0.68 -5.85
C LEU A 113 -14.68 1.31 -4.46
N VAL A 114 -15.27 0.60 -3.49
CA VAL A 114 -15.27 1.01 -2.08
C VAL A 114 -13.84 1.11 -1.54
N PHE A 115 -12.98 0.14 -1.86
CA PHE A 115 -11.57 0.21 -1.53
C PHE A 115 -10.91 1.48 -2.08
N ARG A 116 -11.12 1.83 -3.35
CA ARG A 116 -10.58 3.06 -3.94
C ARG A 116 -11.11 4.32 -3.25
N LEU A 117 -12.37 4.32 -2.84
CA LEU A 117 -12.95 5.43 -2.11
C LEU A 117 -12.22 5.67 -0.77
N PHE A 118 -12.07 4.62 0.03
CA PHE A 118 -11.44 4.73 1.36
C PHE A 118 -9.92 4.89 1.29
N TYR A 119 -9.27 4.23 0.33
CA TYR A 119 -7.82 4.15 0.27
C TYR A 119 -7.18 5.28 -0.56
N LEU A 120 -7.90 5.83 -1.55
CA LEU A 120 -7.36 6.85 -2.46
C LEU A 120 -8.14 8.18 -2.39
N ILE A 121 -9.47 8.13 -2.61
CA ILE A 121 -10.27 9.34 -2.83
C ILE A 121 -10.46 10.15 -1.53
N ILE A 122 -10.86 9.50 -0.45
CA ILE A 122 -11.06 10.17 0.85
C ILE A 122 -9.74 10.80 1.33
N PRO A 123 -8.60 10.08 1.38
CA PRO A 123 -7.32 10.68 1.74
C PRO A 123 -6.91 11.83 0.83
N LEU A 124 -7.18 11.75 -0.48
CA LEU A 124 -6.92 12.83 -1.42
C LEU A 124 -7.72 14.09 -1.07
N ILE A 125 -9.02 13.97 -0.82
CA ILE A 125 -9.89 15.09 -0.46
C ILE A 125 -9.42 15.72 0.86
N LEU A 126 -9.10 14.90 1.86
CA LEU A 126 -8.58 15.38 3.14
C LEU A 126 -7.24 16.11 2.96
N GLY A 127 -6.33 15.56 2.16
CA GLY A 127 -5.05 16.18 1.82
C GLY A 127 -5.23 17.53 1.13
N LEU A 128 -6.14 17.64 0.16
CA LEU A 128 -6.48 18.91 -0.48
C LEU A 128 -7.00 19.93 0.53
N GLY A 129 -7.87 19.53 1.45
CA GLY A 129 -8.36 20.40 2.52
C GLY A 129 -7.23 20.93 3.41
N VAL A 130 -6.31 20.06 3.82
CA VAL A 130 -5.13 20.42 4.62
C VAL A 130 -4.24 21.41 3.86
N VAL A 131 -3.95 21.15 2.58
CA VAL A 131 -3.10 22.00 1.76
C VAL A 131 -3.73 23.39 1.56
N LEU A 132 -5.01 23.45 1.20
CA LEU A 132 -5.72 24.72 1.00
C LEU A 132 -5.78 25.56 2.28
N PHE A 133 -6.01 24.91 3.43
CA PHE A 133 -5.99 25.59 4.73
C PHE A 133 -4.60 26.12 5.06
N PHE A 134 -3.57 25.30 4.86
CA PHE A 134 -2.18 25.69 5.08
C PHE A 134 -1.80 26.88 4.19
N GLU A 135 -2.10 26.83 2.90
CA GLU A 135 -1.80 27.90 1.94
C GLU A 135 -2.47 29.22 2.33
N ARG A 136 -3.76 29.20 2.69
CA ARG A 136 -4.46 30.40 3.20
C ARG A 136 -3.78 30.99 4.42
N SER A 137 -3.34 30.15 5.37
CA SER A 137 -2.67 30.62 6.59
C SER A 137 -1.31 31.29 6.31
N GLN A 138 -0.61 30.87 5.25
CA GLN A 138 0.66 31.47 4.84
C GLN A 138 0.45 32.79 4.10
N PHE A 139 -0.57 32.88 3.24
CA PHE A 139 -0.91 34.14 2.58
C PHE A 139 -1.32 35.23 3.58
N SER A 140 -2.10 34.89 4.62
CA SER A 140 -2.47 35.84 5.68
C SER A 140 -1.29 36.30 6.55
N ARG A 141 -0.13 35.63 6.51
CA ARG A 141 1.11 36.07 7.20
C ARG A 141 2.01 36.95 6.33
N THR A 142 1.71 37.07 5.04
CA THR A 142 2.57 37.74 4.06
C THR A 142 2.11 39.17 3.75
N GLU A 143 1.11 39.71 4.46
CA GLU A 143 0.79 41.13 4.42
C GLU A 143 1.58 41.88 5.52
N PRO A 144 2.46 42.85 5.17
CA PRO A 144 3.16 43.71 6.14
C PRO A 144 2.23 44.75 6.78
#